data_AF-A0A7T0G1T5-F1
#
_entry.id   AF-A0A7T0G1T5-F1
#
_cell.length_a   1.000
_cell.length_b   1.000
_cell.length_c   1.000
_cell.angle_alpha   90.00
_cell.angle_beta   90.00
_cell.angle_gamma   90.00
#
_symmetry.space_group_name_H-M   'P 1'
#
loop_
_entity.id
_entity.type
_entity.pdbx_description
1 polymer ?
#
loop_
_entity_poly.entity_id
_entity_poly.type
_entity_poly.pdbx_seq_one_letter_code
_entity_poly.pdbx_strand_id
1 'polypeptide(L)'
;MAKRQLSFFATRNDLSKVLEVVASRTLFCFASYMDDQEGFPKIYRSILDLPNLSVSVNGELNRENSYLLIENGVTPKIRHIEQRRGGTRKLFDQLSHPESVLLKPGGVMGEFECIIAGQIGTVSDNQWSGDLYKDLLREFKKRFKKVKAFYVGSSAMEKLEAGVRLTSNVKSPPEYDLSL
;
A
#
# COMPACT_ATOMS: atom_id res chain seq x y z
N MET A 1 0.39 15.16 -3.28
CA MET A 1 -0.42 14.02 -3.80
C MET A 1 0.43 13.25 -4.78
N ALA A 2 0.35 11.91 -4.78
CA ALA A 2 1.02 11.09 -5.79
C ALA A 2 0.51 11.44 -7.19
N LYS A 3 1.42 11.73 -8.12
CA LYS A 3 1.09 11.98 -9.54
C LYS A 3 0.44 10.73 -10.17
N ARG A 4 0.80 9.53 -9.68
CA ARG A 4 0.29 8.24 -10.16
C ARG A 4 -0.09 7.38 -8.97
N GLN A 5 -1.37 7.03 -8.88
CA GLN A 5 -1.89 6.23 -7.78
C GLN A 5 -3.00 5.31 -8.28
N LEU A 6 -3.04 4.09 -7.75
CA LEU A 6 -4.11 3.13 -7.93
C LEU A 6 -4.66 2.75 -6.55
N SER A 7 -5.99 2.82 -6.42
CA SER A 7 -6.71 2.35 -5.24
C SER A 7 -7.30 0.97 -5.51
N PHE A 8 -7.26 0.08 -4.52
CA PHE A 8 -7.71 -1.28 -4.66
C PHE A 8 -8.38 -1.83 -3.38
N PHE A 9 -9.14 -2.90 -3.54
CA PHE A 9 -9.57 -3.78 -2.46
C PHE A 9 -9.00 -5.17 -2.71
N ALA A 10 -8.27 -5.69 -1.72
CA ALA A 10 -7.57 -6.96 -1.82
C ALA A 10 -7.58 -7.69 -0.49
N THR A 11 -7.80 -9.00 -0.54
CA THR A 11 -7.37 -9.90 0.52
C THR A 11 -5.87 -10.19 0.40
N ARG A 12 -5.30 -10.86 1.40
CA ARG A 12 -3.90 -11.32 1.34
C ARG A 12 -3.61 -12.18 0.10
N ASN A 13 -4.55 -13.06 -0.27
CA ASN A 13 -4.42 -13.93 -1.44
C ASN A 13 -4.36 -13.12 -2.75
N ASP A 14 -5.18 -12.09 -2.87
CA ASP A 14 -5.22 -11.25 -4.06
C ASP A 14 -3.92 -10.45 -4.23
N LEU A 15 -3.48 -9.80 -3.14
CA LEU A 15 -2.31 -8.93 -3.17
C LEU A 15 -1.01 -9.73 -3.32
N SER A 16 -0.92 -10.91 -2.70
CA SER A 16 0.30 -11.75 -2.77
C SER A 16 0.59 -12.19 -4.20
N LYS A 17 -0.43 -12.61 -4.95
CA LYS A 17 -0.29 -13.01 -6.36
C LYS A 17 0.26 -11.90 -7.26
N VAL A 18 -0.10 -10.64 -6.99
CA VAL A 18 0.43 -9.49 -7.75
C VAL A 18 1.89 -9.26 -7.41
N LEU A 19 2.19 -9.15 -6.12
CA LEU A 19 3.52 -8.80 -5.64
C LEU A 19 4.56 -9.89 -5.92
N GLU A 20 4.21 -11.17 -5.81
CA GLU A 20 5.09 -12.30 -6.17
C GLU A 20 5.46 -12.30 -7.66
N VAL A 21 4.47 -12.06 -8.54
CA VAL A 21 4.72 -12.02 -9.99
C VAL A 21 5.62 -10.85 -10.35
N VAL A 22 5.43 -9.68 -9.74
CA VAL A 22 6.31 -8.54 -9.99
C VAL A 22 7.70 -8.78 -9.40
N ALA A 23 7.80 -9.34 -8.19
CA ALA A 23 9.07 -9.69 -7.56
C ALA A 23 9.90 -10.71 -8.36
N SER A 24 9.25 -11.56 -9.17
CA SER A 24 9.96 -12.48 -10.09
C SER A 24 10.64 -11.79 -11.28
N ARG A 25 10.29 -10.52 -11.56
CA ARG A 25 10.80 -9.74 -12.70
C ARG A 25 11.72 -8.59 -12.26
N THR A 26 11.39 -7.98 -11.13
CA THR A 26 12.09 -6.82 -10.58
C THR A 26 12.36 -7.07 -9.11
N LEU A 27 13.64 -7.03 -8.72
CA LEU A 27 14.03 -7.21 -7.33
C LEU A 27 13.80 -5.92 -6.53
N PHE A 28 12.93 -6.00 -5.53
CA PHE A 28 12.69 -4.92 -4.57
C PHE A 28 12.51 -5.50 -3.18
N CYS A 29 12.68 -4.66 -2.17
CA CYS A 29 12.35 -4.97 -0.78
C CYS A 29 11.31 -3.96 -0.26
N PHE A 30 10.67 -4.30 0.85
CA PHE A 30 9.69 -3.45 1.50
C PHE A 30 10.34 -2.79 2.71
N ALA A 31 10.46 -1.48 2.70
CA ALA A 31 10.92 -0.72 3.85
C ALA A 31 9.70 -0.10 4.55
N SER A 32 9.52 -0.35 5.84
CA SER A 32 8.40 0.21 6.61
C SER A 32 8.43 1.73 6.55
N TYR A 33 7.29 2.34 6.22
CA TYR A 33 7.13 3.78 6.30
C TYR A 33 7.32 4.24 7.75
N MET A 34 8.08 5.31 7.96
CA MET A 34 8.34 5.86 9.29
C MET A 34 8.03 7.35 9.33
N ASP A 35 7.40 7.73 10.44
CA ASP A 35 7.12 9.13 10.81
C ASP A 35 7.28 9.33 12.33
N ASP A 36 8.37 8.77 12.86
CA ASP A 36 8.72 8.76 14.29
C ASP A 36 10.03 9.52 14.57
N GLN A 37 10.34 9.66 15.86
CA GLN A 37 11.55 10.34 16.34
C GLN A 37 12.73 9.36 16.48
N GLU A 38 12.44 8.07 16.68
CA GLU A 38 13.41 7.05 17.06
C GLU A 38 13.25 5.80 16.19
N GLY A 39 14.09 5.67 15.16
CA GLY A 39 14.09 4.45 14.35
C GLY A 39 14.88 4.52 13.05
N PHE A 40 15.08 3.33 12.48
CA PHE A 40 15.43 3.10 11.07
C PHE A 40 14.34 2.20 10.47
N PRO A 41 14.00 2.38 9.18
CA PRO A 41 12.91 1.63 8.59
C PRO A 41 13.27 0.14 8.56
N LYS A 42 12.36 -0.71 9.01
CA LYS A 42 12.53 -2.16 8.95
C LYS A 42 12.43 -2.60 7.50
N ILE A 43 13.41 -3.38 7.05
CA ILE A 43 13.47 -3.90 5.68
C ILE A 43 13.01 -5.35 5.68
N TYR A 44 12.02 -5.65 4.84
CA TYR A 44 11.50 -6.99 4.59
C TYR A 44 11.81 -7.39 3.16
N ARG A 45 12.37 -8.59 2.96
CA ARG A 45 12.77 -9.08 1.62
C ARG A 45 11.71 -9.95 0.98
N SER A 46 10.83 -10.52 1.78
CA SER A 46 9.67 -11.27 1.31
C SER A 46 8.37 -10.58 1.71
N ILE A 47 7.38 -10.76 0.85
CA ILE A 47 5.99 -10.45 1.16
C ILE A 47 5.47 -11.24 2.37
N LEU A 48 6.00 -12.44 2.59
CA LEU A 48 5.61 -13.30 3.70
C LEU A 48 6.05 -12.73 5.05
N ASP A 49 7.13 -11.94 5.06
CA ASP A 49 7.69 -11.32 6.26
C ASP A 49 6.90 -10.06 6.67
N LEU A 50 6.00 -9.57 5.81
CA LEU A 50 5.25 -8.36 6.09
C LEU A 50 4.23 -8.58 7.21
N PRO A 51 4.36 -7.86 8.34
CA PRO A 51 3.41 -7.99 9.44
C PRO A 51 2.04 -7.51 8.98
N ASN A 52 1.00 -8.27 9.29
CA ASN A 52 -0.38 -7.91 9.01
C ASN A 52 -0.65 -7.54 7.54
N LEU A 53 0.05 -8.18 6.59
CA LEU A 53 -0.21 -7.98 5.16
C LEU A 53 -1.69 -8.24 4.84
N SER A 54 -2.34 -7.22 4.28
CA SER A 54 -3.77 -7.23 3.96
C SER A 54 -4.65 -7.56 5.17
N VAL A 55 -4.23 -7.13 6.35
CA VAL A 55 -5.01 -7.08 7.58
C VAL A 55 -5.05 -5.63 8.05
N SER A 56 -6.26 -5.10 8.17
CA SER A 56 -6.50 -3.73 8.62
C SER A 56 -6.65 -3.68 10.12
N VAL A 57 -5.89 -2.79 10.77
CA VAL A 57 -5.93 -2.61 12.23
C VAL A 57 -6.64 -1.32 12.61
N ASN A 58 -6.50 -0.26 11.82
CA ASN A 58 -7.03 1.06 12.17
C ASN A 58 -8.39 1.34 11.54
N GLY A 59 -8.77 0.58 10.50
CA GLY A 59 -10.04 0.74 9.82
C GLY A 59 -10.06 1.94 8.87
N GLU A 60 -8.92 2.55 8.59
CA GLU A 60 -8.83 3.77 7.78
C GLU A 60 -7.57 3.72 6.91
N LEU A 61 -7.77 3.80 5.59
CA LEU A 61 -6.71 3.70 4.58
C LEU A 61 -5.49 4.57 4.88
N ASN A 62 -5.68 5.78 5.41
CA ASN A 62 -4.58 6.72 5.67
C ASN A 62 -3.80 6.41 6.95
N ARG A 63 -4.34 5.55 7.81
CA ARG A 63 -3.74 5.15 9.08
C ARG A 63 -3.24 3.71 9.05
N GLU A 64 -3.51 2.97 7.97
CA GLU A 64 -2.97 1.63 7.79
C GLU A 64 -1.45 1.64 7.59
N ASN A 65 -0.85 0.47 7.86
CA ASN A 65 0.57 0.23 7.61
C ASN A 65 0.92 0.60 6.18
N SER A 66 2.10 1.21 6.01
CA SER A 66 2.58 1.69 4.73
C SER A 66 4.02 1.20 4.54
N TYR A 67 4.38 0.87 3.31
CA TYR A 67 5.71 0.40 2.94
C TYR A 67 6.18 1.14 1.70
N LEU A 68 7.45 1.52 1.65
CA LEU A 68 8.10 1.89 0.40
C LEU A 68 8.76 0.66 -0.19
N LEU A 69 8.39 0.32 -1.41
CA LEU A 69 9.11 -0.62 -2.24
C LEU A 69 10.31 0.12 -2.80
N ILE A 70 11.51 -0.35 -2.45
CA ILE A 70 12.79 0.22 -2.87
C ILE A 70 13.65 -0.88 -3.50
N GLU A 71 14.63 -0.49 -4.30
CA GLU A 71 15.54 -1.44 -4.94
C GLU A 71 16.30 -2.26 -3.88
N ASN A 72 16.45 -3.56 -4.14
CA ASN A 72 17.11 -4.46 -3.19
C ASN A 72 18.60 -4.07 -3.03
N GLY A 73 19.06 -4.00 -1.78
CA GLY A 73 20.44 -3.59 -1.46
C GLY A 73 20.65 -2.08 -1.30
N VAL A 74 19.64 -1.26 -1.58
CA VAL A 74 19.71 0.18 -1.32
C VAL A 74 19.48 0.48 0.16
N THR A 75 20.33 1.34 0.71
CA THR A 75 20.18 1.83 2.09
C THR A 75 19.08 2.90 2.15
N PRO A 76 18.06 2.73 3.02
CA PRO A 76 17.01 3.72 3.21
C PRO A 76 17.56 5.09 3.61
N LYS A 77 17.21 6.12 2.83
CA LYS A 77 17.56 7.52 3.08
C LYS A 77 16.52 8.18 3.98
N ILE A 78 16.93 8.62 5.16
CA ILE A 78 16.07 9.35 6.11
C ILE A 78 16.29 10.85 5.90
N ARG A 79 15.20 11.63 5.91
CA ARG A 79 15.26 13.10 5.95
C ARG A 79 14.78 13.62 7.29
N HIS A 80 15.36 14.74 7.72
CA HIS A 80 15.01 15.41 8.96
C HIS A 80 14.08 16.61 8.70
N ILE A 81 13.01 16.74 9.47
CA ILE A 81 12.13 17.91 9.46
C ILE A 81 12.13 18.59 10.83
N GLU A 82 12.59 19.84 10.84
CA GLU A 82 12.42 20.76 11.96
C GLU A 82 10.94 21.10 12.20
N GLN A 83 10.48 20.90 13.43
CA GLN A 83 9.10 21.15 13.82
C GLN A 83 8.93 22.61 14.29
N ARG A 84 7.75 23.18 14.01
CA ARG A 84 7.43 24.58 14.40
C ARG A 84 7.52 24.85 15.91
N ARG A 85 7.33 23.84 16.75
CA ARG A 85 7.39 23.94 18.22
C ARG A 85 8.71 23.41 18.81
N GLY A 86 9.75 23.28 17.98
CA GLY A 86 11.02 22.65 18.33
C GLY A 86 11.00 21.13 18.19
N GLY A 87 12.19 20.55 18.02
CA GLY A 87 12.41 19.12 17.78
C GLY A 87 12.48 18.76 16.29
N THR A 88 13.07 17.60 15.99
CA THR A 88 13.39 17.17 14.62
C THR A 88 12.78 15.80 14.34
N ARG A 89 11.77 15.73 13.45
CA ARG A 89 11.20 14.44 13.02
C ARG A 89 12.07 13.76 11.98
N LYS A 90 12.20 12.44 12.07
CA LYS A 90 12.79 11.62 11.01
C LYS A 90 11.70 11.08 10.12
N LEU A 91 11.90 11.21 8.81
CA LEU A 91 10.97 10.71 7.81
C LEU A 91 11.68 9.76 6.86
N PHE A 92 11.03 8.64 6.62
CA PHE A 92 11.32 7.77 5.49
C PHE A 92 10.10 7.74 4.58
N ASP A 93 10.16 8.55 3.53
CA ASP A 93 9.06 8.78 2.59
C ASP A 93 9.58 8.87 1.15
N GLN A 94 8.66 9.05 0.19
CA GLN A 94 9.04 9.14 -1.22
C GLN A 94 9.83 10.42 -1.56
N LEU A 95 9.86 11.43 -0.68
CA LEU A 95 10.66 12.63 -0.89
C LEU A 95 12.13 12.38 -0.51
N SER A 96 12.39 11.60 0.55
CA SER A 96 13.74 11.13 0.86
C SER A 96 14.20 9.99 -0.05
N HIS A 97 13.25 9.21 -0.59
CA HIS A 97 13.50 8.10 -1.50
C HIS A 97 12.67 8.20 -2.79
N PRO A 98 13.05 9.07 -3.75
CA PRO A 98 12.32 9.21 -5.02
C PRO A 98 12.30 7.92 -5.86
N GLU A 99 13.27 7.03 -5.63
CA GLU A 99 13.36 5.69 -6.21
C GLU A 99 12.51 4.72 -5.39
N SER A 100 11.21 5.03 -5.25
CA SER A 100 10.30 4.18 -4.49
C SER A 100 8.87 4.18 -5.00
N VAL A 101 8.15 3.11 -4.67
CA VAL A 101 6.70 3.00 -4.82
C VAL A 101 6.09 2.78 -3.43
N LEU A 102 5.13 3.62 -3.05
CA LEU A 102 4.38 3.50 -1.81
C LEU A 102 3.32 2.41 -1.98
N LEU A 103 3.28 1.47 -1.03
CA LEU A 103 2.26 0.46 -0.87
C LEU A 103 1.57 0.65 0.49
N LYS A 104 0.26 0.85 0.43
CA LYS A 104 -0.67 0.67 1.55
C LYS A 104 -1.46 -0.60 1.24
N PRO A 105 -1.21 -1.73 1.93
CA PRO A 105 -1.82 -3.00 1.57
C PRO A 105 -3.33 -3.05 1.84
N GLY A 106 -3.85 -2.13 2.66
CA GLY A 106 -5.23 -2.17 3.15
C GLY A 106 -5.49 -3.49 3.86
N GLY A 107 -6.71 -4.01 3.76
CA GLY A 107 -6.97 -5.40 4.13
C GLY A 107 -8.24 -5.65 4.89
N VAL A 108 -8.40 -6.92 5.29
CA VAL A 108 -9.56 -7.38 6.06
C VAL A 108 -9.46 -6.84 7.49
N MET A 109 -10.54 -6.23 7.98
CA MET A 109 -10.72 -5.85 9.37
C MET A 109 -11.72 -6.81 10.00
N GLY A 110 -11.22 -7.76 10.78
CA GLY A 110 -12.04 -8.84 11.35
C GLY A 110 -13.15 -8.34 12.27
N GLU A 111 -12.87 -7.32 13.08
CA GLU A 111 -13.82 -6.76 14.06
C GLU A 111 -15.10 -6.18 13.42
N PHE A 112 -15.00 -5.62 12.22
CA PHE A 112 -16.10 -4.93 11.55
C PHE A 112 -16.56 -5.64 10.27
N GLU A 113 -16.07 -6.86 10.03
CA GLU A 113 -16.35 -7.65 8.84
C GLU A 113 -16.31 -6.81 7.55
N CYS A 114 -15.21 -6.08 7.37
CA CYS A 114 -15.04 -5.21 6.21
C CYS A 114 -13.64 -5.35 5.60
N ILE A 115 -13.48 -4.85 4.38
CA ILE A 115 -12.18 -4.72 3.72
C ILE A 115 -11.87 -3.23 3.57
N ILE A 116 -10.76 -2.80 4.16
CA ILE A 116 -10.22 -1.47 4.00
C ILE A 116 -9.42 -1.37 2.70
N ALA A 117 -9.67 -0.30 1.95
CA ALA A 117 -8.99 -0.03 0.71
C ALA A 117 -7.47 0.08 0.91
N GLY A 118 -6.73 -0.46 -0.05
CA GLY A 118 -5.30 -0.27 -0.22
C GLY A 118 -4.99 0.73 -1.33
N GLN A 119 -3.74 1.18 -1.37
CA GLN A 119 -3.23 2.08 -2.41
C GLN A 119 -1.82 1.70 -2.81
N ILE A 120 -1.51 1.91 -4.08
CA ILE A 120 -0.14 1.83 -4.59
C ILE A 120 0.16 3.02 -5.48
N GLY A 121 1.32 3.64 -5.33
CA GLY A 121 1.62 4.87 -6.07
C GLY A 121 3.04 5.38 -5.95
N THR A 122 3.40 6.27 -6.85
CA THR A 122 4.65 7.03 -6.78
C THR A 122 4.44 8.50 -7.10
N VAL A 123 5.14 9.35 -6.36
CA VAL A 123 5.20 10.82 -6.58
C VAL A 123 6.35 11.21 -7.50
N SER A 124 7.28 10.28 -7.76
CA SER A 124 8.55 10.55 -8.43
C SER A 124 8.46 10.31 -9.94
N ASP A 125 9.23 11.09 -10.70
CA ASP A 125 9.44 10.88 -12.14
C ASP A 125 10.68 10.01 -12.42
N ASN A 126 11.28 9.42 -11.37
CA ASN A 126 12.41 8.50 -11.51
C ASN A 126 12.04 7.25 -12.34
N GLN A 127 12.99 6.80 -13.16
CA GLN A 127 12.78 5.70 -14.10
C GLN A 127 12.47 4.37 -13.40
N TRP A 128 13.25 4.01 -12.37
CA TRP A 128 13.10 2.73 -11.66
C TRP A 128 11.75 2.61 -10.97
N SER A 129 11.35 3.64 -10.21
CA SER A 129 10.04 3.64 -9.54
C SER A 129 8.88 3.75 -10.53
N GLY A 130 9.08 4.47 -11.64
CA GLY A 130 8.14 4.55 -12.74
C GLY A 130 7.89 3.19 -13.41
N ASP A 131 8.94 2.41 -13.65
CA ASP A 131 8.84 1.10 -14.30
C ASP A 131 8.27 0.05 -13.35
N LEU A 132 8.72 0.03 -12.09
CA LEU A 132 8.12 -0.83 -11.05
C LEU A 132 6.62 -0.55 -10.91
N TYR A 133 6.22 0.72 -10.86
CA TYR A 133 4.81 1.11 -10.79
C TYR A 133 4.01 0.65 -12.01
N LYS A 134 4.57 0.75 -13.22
CA LYS A 134 3.91 0.26 -14.45
C LYS A 134 3.71 -1.25 -14.43
N ASP A 135 4.71 -2.00 -13.94
CA ASP A 135 4.62 -3.46 -13.84
C ASP A 135 3.56 -3.89 -12.82
N LEU A 136 3.53 -3.24 -11.65
CA LEU A 136 2.46 -3.41 -10.66
C LEU A 136 1.09 -3.10 -11.29
N LEU A 137 0.95 -1.96 -11.93
CA LEU A 137 -0.30 -1.54 -12.59
C LEU A 137 -0.75 -2.56 -13.64
N ARG A 138 0.17 -3.12 -14.42
CA ARG A 138 -0.12 -4.15 -15.41
C ARG A 138 -0.68 -5.40 -14.76
N GLU A 139 -0.09 -5.87 -13.66
CA GLU A 139 -0.56 -7.07 -12.96
C GLU A 139 -1.88 -6.84 -12.22
N PHE A 140 -2.11 -5.66 -11.63
CA PHE A 140 -3.42 -5.28 -11.09
C PHE A 140 -4.49 -5.32 -12.20
N LYS A 141 -4.26 -4.70 -13.36
CA LYS A 141 -5.22 -4.69 -14.47
C LYS A 141 -5.54 -6.08 -15.03
N LYS A 142 -4.61 -7.03 -14.97
CA LYS A 142 -4.83 -8.40 -15.43
C LYS A 142 -5.65 -9.24 -14.45
N ARG A 143 -5.46 -9.03 -13.15
CA ARG A 143 -5.95 -9.93 -12.10
C ARG A 143 -7.14 -9.38 -11.33
N PHE A 144 -7.35 -8.07 -11.35
CA PHE A 144 -8.39 -7.38 -10.60
C PHE A 144 -9.44 -6.85 -11.56
N LYS A 145 -10.71 -6.87 -11.12
CA LYS A 145 -11.81 -6.24 -11.84
C LYS A 145 -11.89 -4.77 -11.45
N LYS A 146 -11.96 -3.87 -12.43
CA LYS A 146 -12.20 -2.46 -12.16
C LYS A 146 -13.68 -2.24 -11.84
N VAL A 147 -13.97 -1.70 -10.66
CA VAL A 147 -15.31 -1.30 -10.20
C VAL A 147 -15.23 0.17 -9.78
N LYS A 148 -15.90 1.05 -10.52
CA LYS A 148 -15.81 2.51 -10.35
C LYS A 148 -14.34 2.97 -10.32
N ALA A 149 -13.91 3.59 -9.22
CA ALA A 149 -12.54 4.10 -9.03
C ALA A 149 -11.55 3.06 -8.48
N PHE A 150 -12.00 1.85 -8.14
CA PHE A 150 -11.19 0.84 -7.45
C PHE A 150 -10.93 -0.38 -8.34
N TYR A 151 -9.79 -1.03 -8.11
CA TYR A 151 -9.53 -2.38 -8.57
C TYR A 151 -9.87 -3.37 -7.45
N VAL A 152 -10.64 -4.39 -7.74
CA VAL A 152 -11.11 -5.37 -6.75
C VAL A 152 -10.56 -6.75 -7.10
N GLY A 153 -9.84 -7.35 -6.17
CA GLY A 153 -9.30 -8.70 -6.32
C GLY A 153 -10.42 -9.74 -6.30
N SER A 154 -10.19 -10.92 -6.88
CA SER A 154 -11.22 -11.98 -6.96
C SER A 154 -11.79 -12.35 -5.59
N SER A 155 -10.94 -12.58 -4.58
CA SER A 155 -11.41 -12.94 -3.24
C SER A 155 -12.07 -11.75 -2.52
N ALA A 156 -11.69 -10.51 -2.83
CA ALA A 156 -12.38 -9.32 -2.34
C ALA A 156 -13.76 -9.12 -3.03
N MET A 157 -13.88 -9.50 -4.30
CA MET A 157 -15.14 -9.47 -5.05
C MET A 157 -16.14 -10.47 -4.50
N GLU A 158 -15.71 -11.71 -4.23
CA GLU A 158 -16.55 -12.74 -3.60
C GLU A 158 -17.11 -12.25 -2.25
N LYS A 159 -16.28 -11.54 -1.48
CA LYS A 159 -16.70 -10.92 -0.22
C LYS A 159 -17.74 -9.82 -0.44
N LEU A 160 -17.51 -8.94 -1.41
CA LEU A 160 -18.46 -7.89 -1.77
C LEU A 160 -19.83 -8.46 -2.18
N GLU A 161 -19.83 -9.50 -3.02
CA GLU A 161 -21.04 -10.20 -3.46
C GLU A 161 -21.76 -10.91 -2.30
N ALA A 162 -21.01 -11.35 -1.27
CA ALA A 162 -21.55 -11.88 -0.02
C ALA A 162 -22.04 -10.80 0.96
N GLY A 163 -22.00 -9.52 0.59
CA GLY A 163 -22.47 -8.39 1.42
C GLY A 163 -21.43 -7.81 2.38
N VAL A 164 -20.17 -8.24 2.31
CA VAL A 164 -19.07 -7.65 3.09
C VAL A 164 -18.82 -6.22 2.62
N ARG A 165 -18.66 -5.30 3.57
CA ARG A 165 -18.40 -3.88 3.27
C ARG A 165 -16.98 -3.71 2.71
N LEU A 166 -16.85 -3.04 1.57
CA LEU A 166 -15.57 -2.59 1.01
C LEU A 166 -15.49 -1.06 1.14
N THR A 167 -14.64 -0.55 2.03
CA THR A 167 -14.63 0.88 2.38
C THR A 167 -13.23 1.46 2.56
N SER A 168 -13.07 2.78 2.42
CA SER A 168 -11.78 3.44 2.73
C SER A 168 -11.66 3.84 4.20
N ASN A 169 -12.78 3.90 4.93
CA ASN A 169 -12.85 4.25 6.34
C ASN A 169 -14.08 3.58 6.97
N VAL A 170 -13.87 2.72 7.96
CA VAL A 170 -14.93 1.98 8.66
C VAL A 170 -15.95 2.90 9.34
N LYS A 171 -15.52 4.11 9.72
CA LYS A 171 -16.37 5.14 10.34
C LYS A 171 -17.22 5.91 9.33
N SER A 172 -16.95 5.77 8.03
CA SER A 172 -17.77 6.40 7.00
C SER A 172 -19.12 5.68 6.88
N PRO A 173 -20.20 6.44 6.60
CA PRO A 173 -21.50 5.84 6.33
C PRO A 173 -21.45 4.84 5.16
N PRO A 174 -22.26 3.76 5.17
CA PRO A 174 -22.24 2.73 4.13
C PRO A 174 -22.52 3.22 2.70
N GLU A 175 -23.15 4.38 2.53
CA GLU A 175 -23.36 5.01 1.22
C GLU A 175 -22.06 5.37 0.48
N TYR A 176 -20.94 5.49 1.22
CA TYR A 176 -19.60 5.72 0.66
C TYR A 176 -18.85 4.42 0.36
N ASP A 177 -19.42 3.27 0.70
CA ASP A 177 -18.79 1.98 0.41
C ASP A 177 -18.83 1.69 -1.09
N LEU A 178 -17.94 0.81 -1.53
CA LEU A 178 -17.96 0.33 -2.89
C LEU A 178 -19.21 -0.53 -3.12
N SER A 179 -20.08 -0.09 -4.02
CA SER A 179 -21.21 -0.87 -4.54
C SER A 179 -21.00 -1.26 -6.01
N LEU A 180 -21.54 -2.43 -6.36
CA LEU A 180 -21.56 -2.98 -7.73
C LEU A 180 -22.43 -2.15 -8.68
#